data_AF-A0A6L4AAH3-F1
#
_entry.id   AF-A0A6L4AAH3-F1
#
_cell.length_a   1.000
_cell.length_b   1.000
_cell.length_c   1.000
_cell.angle_alpha   90.00
_cell.angle_beta   90.00
_cell.angle_gamma   90.00
#
_symmetry.space_group_name_H-M   'P 1'
#
loop_
_entity.id
_entity.type
_entity.pdbx_description
1 polymer ?
#
loop_
_entity_poly.entity_id
_entity_poly.type
_entity_poly.pdbx_seq_one_letter_code
_entity_poly.pdbx_strand_id
1 'polypeptide(L)'
;MSVLPEHFHVHLSPIANDEVVIQFGTARFSVLTDRLIRLEYHPDGIFEDRASQAFWYRDQPVPGFTSRFSANAVEIETAYLR
;
A
#
# COMPACT_ATOMS: atom_id res chain seq x y z
N MET A 1 16.06 29.48 -9.61
CA MET A 1 15.53 28.31 -8.86
C MET A 1 16.64 27.81 -7.97
N SER A 2 16.46 27.80 -6.65
CA SER A 2 17.42 27.19 -5.74
C SER A 2 17.34 25.68 -5.89
N VAL A 3 18.48 25.03 -6.07
CA VAL A 3 18.60 23.56 -6.04
C VAL A 3 18.62 23.13 -4.58
N LEU A 4 17.88 22.08 -4.22
CA LEU A 4 17.92 21.52 -2.88
C LEU A 4 19.30 20.87 -2.66
N PRO A 5 20.05 21.23 -1.60
CA PRO A 5 21.28 20.52 -1.27
C PRO A 5 21.04 19.03 -1.03
N GLU A 6 22.00 18.19 -1.43
CA GLU A 6 21.88 16.73 -1.42
C GLU A 6 21.50 16.16 -0.04
N HIS A 7 22.04 16.72 1.04
CA HIS A 7 21.76 16.27 2.41
C HIS A 7 20.32 16.58 2.89
N PHE A 8 19.53 17.33 2.12
CA PHE A 8 18.10 17.52 2.36
C PHE A 8 17.23 16.60 1.50
N HIS A 9 17.81 15.76 0.64
CA HIS A 9 17.07 14.74 -0.07
C HIS A 9 16.70 13.60 0.89
N VAL A 10 15.41 13.40 1.09
CA VAL A 10 14.89 12.25 1.82
C VAL A 10 14.76 11.09 0.84
N HIS A 11 15.43 9.98 1.14
CA HIS A 11 15.22 8.74 0.40
C HIS A 11 13.89 8.12 0.83
N LEU A 12 13.05 7.74 -0.13
CA LEU A 12 11.72 7.18 0.11
C LEU A 12 11.55 5.95 -0.78
N SER A 13 10.78 4.97 -0.30
CA SER A 13 10.31 3.86 -1.15
C SER A 13 8.79 3.72 -0.99
N PRO A 14 8.02 4.66 -1.57
CA PRO A 14 6.62 4.80 -1.24
C PRO A 14 5.72 3.85 -2.04
N ILE A 15 6.21 3.16 -3.06
CA ILE A 15 5.41 2.17 -3.77
C ILE A 15 5.50 0.86 -2.99
N ALA A 16 4.36 0.20 -2.74
CA ALA A 16 4.35 -1.09 -2.06
C ALA A 16 4.86 -2.18 -3.00
N ASN A 17 5.34 -3.29 -2.45
CA ASN A 17 5.64 -4.48 -3.26
C ASN A 17 4.36 -4.95 -3.98
N ASP A 18 4.42 -5.20 -5.28
CA ASP A 18 3.24 -5.57 -6.08
C ASP A 18 2.56 -6.86 -5.59
N GLU A 19 3.31 -7.77 -4.96
CA GLU A 19 2.77 -9.02 -4.38
C GLU A 19 1.84 -8.78 -3.18
N VAL A 20 1.93 -7.61 -2.54
CA VAL A 20 1.06 -7.24 -1.40
C VAL A 20 -0.09 -6.32 -1.79
N VAL A 21 -0.25 -6.02 -3.08
CA VAL A 21 -1.29 -5.13 -3.61
C VAL A 21 -2.48 -5.95 -4.09
N ILE A 22 -3.66 -5.64 -3.56
CA ILE A 22 -4.92 -6.30 -3.90
C ILE A 22 -5.88 -5.21 -4.38
N GLN A 23 -6.45 -5.36 -5.57
CA GLN A 23 -7.43 -4.41 -6.09
C GLN A 23 -8.80 -5.09 -6.25
N PHE A 24 -9.85 -4.44 -5.76
CA PHE A 24 -11.23 -4.87 -5.94
C PHE A 24 -12.08 -3.69 -6.41
N GLY A 25 -12.50 -3.73 -7.67
CA GLY A 25 -13.11 -2.58 -8.34
C GLY A 25 -12.17 -1.38 -8.32
N THR A 26 -12.62 -0.30 -7.67
CA THR A 26 -11.89 0.97 -7.54
C THR A 26 -11.26 1.18 -6.17
N ALA A 27 -11.21 0.13 -5.35
CA ALA A 27 -10.48 0.08 -4.10
C ALA A 27 -9.15 -0.68 -4.27
N ARG A 28 -8.06 -0.14 -3.71
CA ARG A 28 -6.73 -0.77 -3.64
C ARG A 28 -6.34 -0.98 -2.19
N PHE A 29 -5.93 -2.19 -1.86
CA PHE A 29 -5.40 -2.57 -0.57
C PHE A 29 -3.91 -2.86 -0.71
N SER A 30 -3.13 -2.53 0.31
CA SER A 30 -1.73 -2.95 0.44
C SER A 30 -1.52 -3.56 1.82
N VAL A 31 -1.13 -4.84 1.87
CA VAL A 31 -0.82 -5.53 3.14
C VAL A 31 0.61 -5.21 3.54
N LEU A 32 0.78 -4.21 4.41
CA LEU A 32 2.11 -3.67 4.74
C LEU A 32 2.81 -4.49 5.84
N THR A 33 2.04 -5.07 6.76
CA THR A 33 2.52 -6.00 7.80
C THR A 33 1.38 -6.94 8.21
N ASP A 34 1.65 -7.92 9.07
CA ASP A 34 0.59 -8.77 9.63
C ASP A 34 -0.47 -7.99 10.45
N ARG A 35 -0.24 -6.71 10.79
CA ARG A 35 -1.16 -5.87 11.59
C ARG A 35 -1.52 -4.54 10.91
N LEU A 36 -1.15 -4.35 9.65
CA LEU A 36 -1.40 -3.10 8.95
C LEU A 36 -1.78 -3.36 7.50
N ILE A 37 -3.02 -2.99 7.16
CA ILE A 37 -3.51 -2.95 5.80
C ILE A 37 -3.83 -1.50 5.47
N ARG A 38 -3.29 -0.99 4.38
CA ARG A 38 -3.64 0.32 3.83
C ARG A 38 -4.76 0.13 2.80
N LEU A 39 -5.79 0.96 2.88
CA LEU A 39 -6.87 1.05 1.90
C LEU A 39 -6.79 2.40 1.18
N GLU A 40 -6.97 2.36 -0.14
CA GLU A 40 -7.24 3.51 -0.98
C GLU A 40 -8.50 3.27 -1.79
N TYR A 41 -9.27 4.33 -2.01
CA TYR A 41 -10.42 4.32 -2.89
C TYR A 41 -10.45 5.61 -3.69
N HIS A 42 -10.71 5.48 -4.99
CA HIS A 42 -10.96 6.61 -5.87
C HIS A 42 -12.04 6.21 -6.88
N PRO A 43 -13.10 7.01 -7.13
CA PRO A 43 -14.18 6.64 -8.05
C PRO A 43 -13.71 6.17 -9.44
N ASP A 44 -12.63 6.76 -9.94
CA ASP A 44 -12.00 6.41 -11.24
C ASP A 44 -10.80 5.45 -11.13
N GLY A 45 -10.50 4.91 -9.95
CA GLY A 45 -9.36 4.00 -9.75
C GLY A 45 -7.97 4.67 -9.83
N ILE A 46 -7.89 5.97 -9.56
CA ILE A 46 -6.63 6.73 -9.53
C ILE A 46 -6.09 6.75 -8.10
N PHE A 47 -4.94 6.14 -7.87
CA PHE A 47 -4.36 5.99 -6.54
C PHE A 47 -3.13 6.88 -6.30
N GLU A 48 -2.74 7.09 -5.04
CA GLU A 48 -1.61 7.94 -4.65
C GLU A 48 -0.39 7.09 -4.26
N ASP A 49 0.65 7.18 -5.09
CA ASP A 49 1.89 6.41 -4.91
C ASP A 49 2.99 7.20 -4.19
N ARG A 50 2.81 8.50 -3.92
CA ARG A 50 3.75 9.27 -3.09
C ARG A 50 3.69 8.85 -1.63
N ALA A 51 4.78 9.09 -0.90
CA ALA A 51 4.82 8.88 0.55
C ALA A 51 3.70 9.66 1.23
N SER A 52 2.96 8.98 2.13
CA SER A 52 2.01 9.69 2.99
C SER A 52 2.75 10.29 4.17
N GLN A 53 2.09 11.14 4.98
CA GLN A 53 2.72 11.65 6.20
C GLN A 53 3.13 10.53 7.18
N ALA A 54 2.36 9.43 7.22
CA ALA A 54 2.58 8.32 8.15
C ALA A 54 3.44 7.19 7.58
N PHE A 55 3.48 6.99 6.26
CA PHE A 55 4.11 5.83 5.63
C PHE A 55 4.97 6.25 4.43
N TRP A 56 6.29 6.25 4.65
CA TRP A 56 7.30 6.66 3.67
C TRP A 56 7.92 5.49 2.90
N TYR A 57 7.99 4.32 3.54
CA TYR A 57 8.60 3.11 3.02
C TYR A 57 7.55 1.99 3.04
N ARG A 58 7.01 1.67 1.87
CA ARG A 58 5.96 0.65 1.67
C ARG A 58 6.48 -0.56 0.90
N ASP A 59 7.59 -0.41 0.17
CA ASP A 59 8.36 -1.55 -0.35
C ASP A 59 9.09 -2.23 0.82
N GLN A 60 8.50 -3.31 1.32
CA GLN A 60 8.94 -4.08 2.47
C GLN A 60 8.78 -5.57 2.15
N PRO A 61 9.41 -6.47 2.92
CA PRO A 61 9.22 -7.91 2.75
C PRO A 61 7.73 -8.29 2.78
N VAL A 62 7.35 -9.23 1.91
CA VAL A 62 5.97 -9.71 1.77
C VAL A 62 5.53 -10.43 3.06
N PRO A 63 4.52 -9.93 3.79
CA PRO A 63 4.00 -10.60 4.98
C PRO A 63 3.17 -11.84 4.60
N GLY A 64 2.94 -12.72 5.56
CA GLY A 64 2.04 -13.86 5.37
C GLY A 64 0.58 -13.39 5.40
N PHE A 65 -0.13 -13.50 4.27
CA PHE A 65 -1.57 -13.22 4.20
C PHE A 65 -2.27 -14.11 3.17
N THR A 66 -3.60 -14.12 3.20
CA THR A 66 -4.43 -14.74 2.17
C THR A 66 -5.47 -13.74 1.67
N SER A 67 -5.83 -13.85 0.39
CA SER A 67 -6.91 -13.08 -0.19
C SER A 67 -7.90 -13.99 -0.91
N ARG A 68 -9.20 -13.81 -0.68
CA ARG A 68 -10.27 -14.52 -1.38
C ARG A 68 -11.21 -13.53 -2.05
N PHE A 69 -11.43 -13.73 -3.34
CA PHE A 69 -12.35 -12.93 -4.13
C PHE A 69 -13.69 -13.64 -4.26
N SER A 70 -14.76 -12.87 -4.15
CA SER A 70 -16.13 -13.28 -4.43
C SER A 70 -16.77 -12.28 -5.40
N ALA A 71 -18.01 -12.53 -5.82
CA ALA A 71 -18.72 -11.64 -6.73
C ALA A 71 -18.82 -10.19 -6.21
N ASN A 72 -18.96 -10.01 -4.88
CA ASN A 72 -19.31 -8.73 -4.29
C ASN A 72 -18.31 -8.23 -3.24
N ALA A 73 -17.25 -9.00 -2.94
CA ALA A 73 -16.30 -8.67 -1.89
C ALA A 73 -14.92 -9.30 -2.12
N VAL A 74 -13.92 -8.73 -1.47
CA VAL A 74 -12.61 -9.33 -1.23
C VAL A 74 -12.41 -9.51 0.27
N GLU A 75 -12.00 -10.70 0.68
CA GLU A 75 -11.54 -11.00 2.05
C GLU A 75 -10.01 -11.00 2.06
N ILE A 76 -9.41 -10.33 3.05
CA ILE A 76 -7.97 -10.28 3.26
C ILE A 76 -7.70 -10.66 4.71
N GLU A 77 -7.03 -11.78 4.93
CA GLU A 77 -6.70 -12.28 6.27
C GLU A 77 -5.19 -12.34 6.45
N THR A 78 -4.71 -11.77 7.56
CA THR A 78 -3.31 -11.88 8.01
C THR A 78 -3.25 -12.70 9.30
N ALA A 79 -2.06 -12.87 9.89
CA ALA A 79 -1.93 -13.53 11.19
C ALA A 79 -2.71 -12.84 12.34
N TYR A 80 -3.07 -11.55 12.20
CA TYR A 80 -3.70 -10.77 13.28
C TYR A 80 -4.93 -9.94 12.87
N LEU A 81 -5.27 -9.88 11.57
CA LEU A 81 -6.42 -9.15 11.05
C LEU A 81 -7.32 -10.10 10.25
N ARG A 82 -8.64 -10.01 10.48
CA ARG A 82 -9.70 -10.82 9.86
C ARG A 82 -10.89 -9.96 9.51
#